data_AF-A0A528TL14-F1
#
_entry.id   AF-A0A528TL14-F1
#
_cell.length_a   1.000
_cell.length_b   1.000
_cell.length_c   1.000
_cell.angle_alpha   90.00
_cell.angle_beta   90.00
_cell.angle_gamma   90.00
#
_symmetry.space_group_name_H-M   'P 1'
#
loop_
_entity.id
_entity.type
_entity.pdbx_description
1 polymer ?
#
loop_
_entity_poly.entity_id
_entity_poly.type
_entity_poly.pdbx_seq_one_letter_code
_entity_poly.pdbx_strand_id
1 'polypeptide(L)'
;MIRYGDLQSAAAPKWEERPVNRGRMRAELDHLSHFCGDTLLIDDAALLRGVLRVEFQWPIADGRAVDLEAIYPDSYPRLRPHVILRCKPEDYPDRHCAPDGSLCLLGR
;
A
#
# COMPACT_ATOMS: atom_id res chain seq x y z
N MET A 1 -8.57 -8.99 5.53
CA MET A 1 -7.48 -8.14 6.03
C MET A 1 -6.76 -8.88 7.14
N ILE A 2 -5.46 -9.09 6.98
CA ILE A 2 -4.58 -9.76 7.96
C ILE A 2 -3.35 -8.89 8.21
N ARG A 3 -2.69 -9.04 9.36
CA ARG A 3 -1.43 -8.32 9.60
C ARG A 3 -0.30 -8.92 8.76
N TYR A 4 0.71 -8.12 8.43
CA TYR A 4 1.86 -8.62 7.68
C TYR A 4 2.57 -9.79 8.39
N GLY A 5 2.72 -9.73 9.72
CA GLY A 5 3.30 -10.82 10.51
C GLY A 5 2.52 -12.14 10.46
N ASP A 6 1.23 -12.08 10.13
CA ASP A 6 0.34 -13.26 10.04
C ASP A 6 0.24 -13.80 8.61
N LEU A 7 0.94 -13.20 7.63
CA LEU A 7 0.92 -13.63 6.24
C LEU A 7 1.65 -14.97 6.08
N GLN A 8 0.89 -16.07 6.14
CA GLN A 8 1.39 -17.43 5.91
C GLN A 8 1.20 -17.92 4.46
N SER A 9 0.54 -17.14 3.60
CA SER A 9 0.13 -17.58 2.27
C SER A 9 1.27 -17.65 1.27
N ALA A 10 1.26 -18.69 0.41
CA ALA A 10 2.09 -18.75 -0.79
C ALA A 10 1.56 -17.86 -1.94
N ALA A 11 0.39 -17.23 -1.74
CA ALA A 11 -0.19 -16.32 -2.72
C ALA A 11 0.71 -15.09 -2.93
N ALA A 12 0.85 -14.71 -4.19
CA ALA A 12 1.67 -13.60 -4.61
C ALA A 12 0.93 -12.81 -5.70
N PRO A 13 1.24 -11.52 -5.88
CA PRO A 13 0.67 -10.72 -6.96
C PRO A 13 1.13 -11.24 -8.32
N LYS A 14 0.33 -11.07 -9.37
CA LYS A 14 0.66 -11.60 -10.71
C LYS A 14 2.02 -11.14 -11.22
N TRP A 15 2.45 -9.94 -10.85
CA TRP A 15 3.73 -9.42 -11.29
C TRP A 15 4.94 -10.17 -10.70
N GLU A 16 4.81 -10.93 -9.61
CA GLU A 16 5.85 -11.83 -9.05
C GLU A 16 6.12 -13.05 -9.96
N GLU A 17 5.18 -13.43 -10.83
CA GLU A 17 5.36 -14.54 -11.77
C GLU A 17 6.51 -14.27 -12.76
N ARG A 18 6.81 -12.99 -13.02
CA ARG A 18 7.94 -12.60 -13.86
C ARG A 18 9.24 -12.76 -13.07
N PRO A 19 10.25 -13.48 -13.58
CA PRO A 19 11.50 -13.73 -12.86
C PRO A 19 12.20 -12.46 -12.35
N VAL A 20 12.13 -11.36 -13.11
CA VAL A 20 12.71 -10.05 -12.76
C VAL A 20 12.08 -9.39 -11.53
N ASN A 21 10.87 -9.81 -11.14
CA ASN A 21 10.10 -9.25 -10.03
C ASN A 21 10.04 -10.21 -8.83
N ARG A 22 10.70 -11.36 -8.89
CA ARG A 22 10.65 -12.34 -7.80
C ARG A 22 11.16 -11.72 -6.50
N GLY A 23 10.39 -11.85 -5.42
CA GLY A 23 10.69 -11.31 -4.10
C GLY A 23 10.37 -9.83 -3.91
N ARG A 24 9.84 -9.16 -4.95
CA ARG A 24 9.50 -7.73 -4.87
C ARG A 24 8.35 -7.47 -3.90
N MET A 25 7.36 -8.35 -3.77
CA MET A 25 6.28 -8.19 -2.80
C MET A 25 6.83 -8.13 -1.39
N ARG A 26 7.70 -9.08 -1.03
CA ARG A 26 8.29 -9.11 0.31
C ARG A 26 9.11 -7.85 0.57
N ALA A 27 9.93 -7.41 -0.39
CA ALA A 27 10.71 -6.18 -0.25
C ALA A 27 9.83 -4.93 -0.06
N GLU A 28 8.71 -4.81 -0.79
CA GLU A 28 7.76 -3.70 -0.63
C GLU A 28 7.05 -3.74 0.73
N LEU A 29 6.59 -4.92 1.16
CA LEU A 29 5.93 -5.10 2.45
C LEU A 29 6.88 -4.87 3.63
N ASP A 30 8.14 -5.32 3.54
CA ASP A 30 9.17 -5.05 4.54
C ASP A 30 9.43 -3.54 4.66
N HIS A 31 9.50 -2.83 3.52
CA HIS A 31 9.70 -1.40 3.49
C HIS A 31 8.50 -0.64 4.08
N LEU A 32 7.27 -1.02 3.74
CA LEU A 32 6.07 -0.44 4.33
C LEU A 32 5.97 -0.74 5.84
N SER A 33 6.26 -1.97 6.25
CA SER A 33 6.23 -2.40 7.64
C SER A 33 7.25 -1.64 8.49
N HIS A 34 8.40 -1.26 7.91
CA HIS A 34 9.39 -0.45 8.61
C HIS A 34 8.84 0.92 9.04
N PHE A 35 7.98 1.54 8.22
CA PHE A 35 7.39 2.85 8.52
C PHE A 35 6.07 2.78 9.28
N CYS A 36 5.23 1.79 8.95
CA CYS A 36 3.85 1.73 9.45
C CYS A 36 3.70 0.77 10.64
N GLY A 37 4.72 -0.06 10.91
CA GLY A 37 4.71 -1.05 11.98
C GLY A 37 3.51 -1.99 11.90
N ASP A 38 2.86 -2.22 13.04
CA ASP A 38 1.73 -3.15 13.21
C ASP A 38 0.43 -2.67 12.54
N THR A 39 0.41 -1.46 11.97
CA THR A 39 -0.76 -0.93 11.26
C THR A 39 -0.87 -1.46 9.83
N LEU A 40 0.17 -2.12 9.31
CA LEU A 40 0.16 -2.70 7.96
C LEU A 40 -0.75 -3.93 7.89
N LEU A 41 -1.87 -3.76 7.18
CA LEU A 41 -2.86 -4.80 6.89
C LEU A 41 -2.84 -5.15 5.41
N ILE A 42 -3.00 -6.44 5.11
CA ILE A 42 -2.99 -7.00 3.76
C ILE A 42 -4.37 -7.58 3.45
N ASP A 43 -4.93 -7.25 2.30
CA ASP A 43 -6.14 -7.88 1.77
C ASP A 43 -5.79 -9.27 1.22
N ASP A 44 -5.87 -10.27 2.09
CA ASP A 44 -5.59 -11.67 1.79
C ASP A 44 -6.49 -12.23 0.68
N ALA A 45 -7.75 -11.83 0.65
CA ALA A 45 -8.68 -12.22 -0.39
C ALA A 45 -8.29 -11.63 -1.76
N ALA A 46 -7.84 -10.37 -1.81
CA ALA A 46 -7.30 -9.76 -3.04
C ALA A 46 -5.99 -10.42 -3.47
N LEU A 47 -5.10 -10.74 -2.51
CA LEU A 47 -3.83 -11.38 -2.77
C LEU A 47 -4.01 -12.78 -3.37
N LEU A 48 -5.01 -13.54 -2.91
CA LEU A 48 -5.39 -14.83 -3.51
C LEU A 48 -5.85 -14.71 -4.98
N ARG A 49 -6.30 -13.52 -5.40
CA ARG A 49 -6.64 -13.20 -6.81
C ARG A 49 -5.47 -12.60 -7.59
N GLY A 50 -4.28 -12.53 -6.98
CA GLY A 50 -3.07 -11.99 -7.59
C GLY A 50 -2.95 -10.47 -7.53
N VAL A 51 -3.70 -9.79 -6.66
CA VAL A 51 -3.65 -8.33 -6.49
C VAL A 51 -3.13 -7.98 -5.10
N LEU A 52 -2.06 -7.19 -5.00
CA LEU A 52 -1.61 -6.65 -3.72
C LEU A 52 -2.41 -5.39 -3.40
N ARG A 53 -3.21 -5.47 -2.33
CA ARG A 53 -3.90 -4.34 -1.72
C ARG A 53 -3.56 -4.33 -0.24
N VAL A 54 -3.15 -3.17 0.26
CA VAL A 54 -2.75 -2.98 1.65
C VAL A 54 -3.38 -1.73 2.21
N GLU A 55 -3.64 -1.76 3.52
CA GLU A 55 -4.07 -0.62 4.31
C GLU A 55 -3.03 -0.38 5.42
N PHE A 56 -2.73 0.88 5.73
CA PHE A 56 -1.74 1.23 6.75
C PHE A 56 -1.91 2.67 7.24
N GLN A 57 -1.36 2.95 8.42
CA GLN A 57 -1.26 4.32 8.92
C GLN A 57 0.07 4.93 8.52
N TRP A 58 0.01 6.10 7.90
CA TRP A 58 1.19 6.82 7.45
C TRP A 58 1.42 8.09 8.28
N PRO A 59 2.60 8.28 8.89
CA PRO A 59 2.92 9.51 9.59
C PRO A 59 3.12 10.67 8.61
N ILE A 60 2.52 11.81 8.91
CA ILE A 60 2.71 13.06 8.16
C ILE A 60 3.51 14.08 9.00
N ALA A 61 4.04 15.11 8.34
CA ALA A 61 5.05 16.02 8.92
C ALA A 61 4.58 16.78 10.17
N ASP A 62 3.28 16.92 10.39
CA ASP A 62 2.70 17.58 11.56
C ASP A 62 2.54 16.65 12.80
N GLY A 63 3.03 15.41 12.69
CA GLY A 63 2.98 14.42 13.77
C GLY A 63 1.69 13.60 13.82
N ARG A 64 0.70 13.88 12.97
CA ARG A 64 -0.49 13.02 12.82
C ARG A 64 -0.17 11.78 11.99
N ALA A 65 -1.03 10.77 12.12
CA ALA A 65 -1.05 9.61 11.25
C ALA A 65 -2.36 9.59 10.46
N VAL A 66 -2.28 9.26 9.17
CA VAL A 66 -3.45 9.18 8.28
C VAL A 66 -3.63 7.75 7.78
N ASP A 67 -4.88 7.30 7.69
CA ASP A 67 -5.21 5.98 7.15
C ASP A 67 -5.11 6.02 5.62
N LEU A 68 -4.26 5.17 5.06
CA LEU A 68 -4.05 5.03 3.62
C LEU A 68 -4.37 3.63 3.14
N GLU A 69 -4.75 3.55 1.87
CA GLU A 69 -4.85 2.33 1.11
C GLU A 69 -3.92 2.42 -0.10
N ALA A 70 -3.16 1.35 -0.38
CA ALA A 70 -2.38 1.23 -1.60
C ALA A 70 -2.80 -0.02 -2.40
N ILE A 71 -3.13 0.20 -3.67
CA ILE A 71 -3.52 -0.85 -4.62
C ILE A 71 -2.44 -0.96 -5.70
N TYR A 72 -1.78 -2.11 -5.77
CA TYR A 72 -0.72 -2.37 -6.74
C TYR A 72 -1.33 -2.99 -8.00
N PRO A 73 -1.23 -2.33 -9.17
CA PRO A 73 -1.78 -2.87 -10.41
C PRO A 73 -0.97 -4.07 -10.92
N ASP A 74 -1.58 -4.92 -11.74
CA ASP A 74 -0.91 -6.06 -12.41
C ASP A 74 0.33 -5.64 -13.23
N SER A 75 0.38 -4.37 -13.67
CA SER A 75 1.50 -3.78 -14.40
C SER A 75 2.65 -3.30 -13.52
N TYR A 76 2.54 -3.37 -12.19
CA TYR A 76 3.63 -3.00 -11.28
C TYR A 76 4.88 -3.88 -11.55
N PRO A 77 6.11 -3.33 -11.48
CA PRO A 77 6.50 -1.99 -11.06
C PRO A 77 6.46 -0.92 -12.17
N ARG A 78 5.99 -1.23 -13.39
CA ARG A 78 5.95 -0.25 -14.50
C ARG A 78 5.02 0.92 -14.19
N LEU A 79 3.85 0.64 -13.61
CA LEU A 79 2.96 1.65 -13.06
C LEU A 79 3.07 1.64 -11.54
N ARG A 80 3.02 2.83 -10.93
CA ARG A 80 3.05 2.98 -9.47
C ARG A 80 1.73 2.49 -8.85
N PRO A 81 1.76 2.09 -7.56
CA PRO A 81 0.54 1.80 -6.82
C PRO A 81 -0.37 3.03 -6.80
N HIS A 82 -1.67 2.79 -6.83
CA HIS A 82 -2.66 3.83 -6.57
C HIS A 82 -2.83 3.95 -5.06
N VAL A 83 -2.56 5.14 -4.52
CA VAL A 83 -2.70 5.43 -3.09
C VAL A 83 -3.92 6.31 -2.85
N ILE A 84 -4.76 5.87 -1.91
CA ILE A 84 -6.06 6.46 -1.59
C ILE A 84 -6.08 6.82 -0.11
N LEU A 85 -6.54 8.02 0.21
CA LEU A 85 -6.81 8.49 1.55
C LEU A 85 -8.11 7.84 2.07
N ARG A 86 -8.05 7.21 3.24
CA ARG A 86 -9.19 6.56 3.89
C ARG A 86 -9.79 7.40 5.01
N CYS A 87 -9.03 8.37 5.54
CA CYS A 87 -9.57 9.37 6.45
C CYS A 87 -10.29 10.49 5.69
N LYS A 88 -10.92 11.41 6.42
CA LYS A 88 -11.58 12.54 5.79
C LYS A 88 -10.52 13.45 5.14
N PRO A 89 -10.80 14.07 3.98
CA PRO A 89 -9.86 15.00 3.34
C PRO A 89 -9.39 16.13 4.25
N GLU A 90 -10.23 16.59 5.18
CA GLU A 90 -9.89 17.62 6.21
C GLU A 90 -8.75 17.20 7.16
N ASP A 91 -8.49 15.90 7.27
CA ASP A 91 -7.41 15.35 8.10
C ASP A 91 -6.07 15.30 7.34
N TYR A 92 -6.05 15.54 6.03
CA TYR A 92 -4.85 15.51 5.20
C TYR A 92 -4.41 16.93 4.80
N PRO A 93 -3.10 17.25 4.76
CA PRO A 93 -2.65 18.57 4.32
C PRO A 93 -3.08 18.82 2.87
N ASP A 94 -4.01 19.77 2.70
CA ASP A 94 -4.83 20.13 1.52
C ASP A 94 -4.14 20.18 0.13
N ARG A 95 -2.81 20.09 0.03
CA ARG A 95 -2.08 20.35 -1.22
C ARG A 95 -1.96 19.15 -2.15
N HIS A 96 -2.28 17.92 -1.71
CA HIS A 96 -2.02 16.70 -2.49
C HIS A 96 -3.14 15.65 -2.49
N CYS A 97 -4.38 16.00 -2.12
CA CYS A 97 -5.53 15.09 -2.19
C CYS A 97 -6.52 15.53 -3.27
N ALA A 98 -6.86 14.63 -4.19
CA ALA A 98 -7.95 14.84 -5.14
C ALA A 98 -9.32 14.64 -4.44
N PRO A 99 -10.44 15.13 -5.03
CA PRO A 99 -11.77 15.02 -4.42
C PRO A 99 -12.27 13.58 -4.19
N ASP A 100 -11.70 12.60 -4.89
CA ASP A 100 -11.98 11.17 -4.75
C ASP A 100 -11.12 10.49 -3.67
N GLY A 101 -10.29 11.25 -2.94
CA GLY A 101 -9.35 10.73 -1.95
C GLY A 101 -8.01 10.27 -2.54
N SER A 102 -7.82 10.33 -3.86
CA SER A 102 -6.54 9.93 -4.47
C SER A 102 -5.42 10.89 -4.08
N LEU A 103 -4.29 10.36 -3.59
CA LEU A 103 -3.14 11.18 -3.22
C LEU A 103 -2.17 11.37 -4.40
N CYS A 104 -1.82 12.63 -4.66
CA CYS A 104 -0.75 12.99 -5.57
C CYS A 104 0.59 13.02 -4.82
N LEU A 105 1.25 11.87 -4.71
CA LEU A 105 2.58 11.74 -4.09
C LEU A 105 3.73 12.22 -5.03
N LEU A 106 3.42 13.04 -6.03
CA LEU A 106 4.40 13.68 -6.92
C LEU A 106 4.97 14.93 -6.25
N GLY A 107 5.73 14.76 -5.18
CA GLY A 107 6.41 15.86 -4.51
C GLY A 107 7.60 15.32 -3.73
N ARG A 108 8.81 15.61 -4.21
CA ARG A 108 10.03 15.53 -3.40
C ARG A 108 10.23 16.85 -2.68
#